data_AF-A0A151NSW1-F1
#
_entry.id   AF-A0A151NSW1-F1
#
_cell.length_a   1.000
_cell.length_b   1.000
_cell.length_c   1.000
_cell.angle_alpha   90.00
_cell.angle_beta   90.00
_cell.angle_gamma   90.00
#
_symmetry.space_group_name_H-M   'P 1'
#
loop_
_entity.id
_entity.type
_entity.pdbx_description
1 polymer ?
#
loop_
_entity_poly.entity_id
_entity_poly.type
_entity_poly.pdbx_seq_one_letter_code
_entity_poly.pdbx_strand_id
1 'polypeptide(L)'
;MVAARGLRVPCVLLLIPGLCVSFNIDVKRPQIFHGPSEAQFGYKVLQHEAGGQKWLLVGAPWEGTADDRRGDVYKCAMGSRNRSCSQVHLGDTALRNVSKQIKNMHFGMTLVDNKGEGFVACAPLWSQECGTSMFSTGICTKVDSDFRPTKTIAPTAQRCSTYMDIVIVLDGSNSIYPWYEVQNFLSNILSKFFIDPEQIQVGVLQYGEKAVHEWSLHDYQTAEEVVEAAKNISRQEGRETRTAFAIHTAWCVRGQRYRRGDPSHGRAQG
;
A
#
# COMPACT_ATOMS: atom_id res chain seq x y z
N MET A 1 94.82 15.41 -26.26
CA MET A 1 93.68 14.52 -26.54
C MET A 1 92.47 15.38 -26.84
N VAL A 2 91.87 15.09 -28.01
CA VAL A 2 90.67 15.59 -28.69
C VAL A 2 89.70 16.51 -27.91
N ALA A 3 89.35 17.62 -28.58
CA ALA A 3 88.22 18.49 -28.31
C ALA A 3 86.98 18.06 -29.12
N ALA A 4 85.77 18.25 -28.56
CA ALA A 4 84.50 18.63 -29.23
C ALA A 4 83.33 18.33 -28.26
N ARG A 5 82.71 19.37 -27.68
CA ARG A 5 81.52 20.10 -28.16
C ARG A 5 80.21 19.36 -27.90
N GLY A 6 79.32 20.07 -27.23
CA GLY A 6 78.08 19.55 -26.69
C GLY A 6 76.95 19.42 -27.70
N LEU A 7 75.92 18.70 -27.25
CA LEU A 7 74.60 18.72 -27.85
C LEU A 7 73.58 18.75 -26.71
N ARG A 8 73.01 19.93 -26.46
CA ARG A 8 71.80 20.06 -25.64
C ARG A 8 70.63 19.61 -26.50
N VAL A 9 70.08 18.43 -26.22
CA VAL A 9 68.81 17.99 -26.81
C VAL A 9 67.69 18.59 -25.95
N PRO A 10 66.81 19.46 -26.50
CA PRO A 10 65.64 19.89 -25.76
C PRO A 10 64.67 18.71 -25.72
N CYS A 11 64.42 18.16 -24.54
CA CYS A 11 63.32 17.23 -24.32
C CYS A 11 62.02 18.04 -24.40
N VAL A 12 61.50 18.21 -25.61
CA VAL A 12 60.17 18.77 -25.82
C VAL A 12 59.17 17.75 -25.28
N LEU A 13 58.72 17.96 -24.05
CA LEU A 13 57.55 17.29 -23.50
C LEU A 13 56.33 17.76 -24.32
N LEU A 14 56.03 17.04 -25.40
CA LEU A 14 54.72 17.10 -26.04
C LEU A 14 53.72 16.47 -25.06
N LEU A 15 53.20 17.30 -24.14
CA LEU A 15 51.94 17.03 -23.47
C LEU A 15 50.85 17.04 -24.54
N ILE A 16 50.64 15.91 -25.22
CA ILE A 16 49.44 15.69 -26.00
C ILE A 16 48.30 15.52 -24.98
N PRO A 17 47.40 16.51 -24.82
CA PRO A 17 46.27 16.35 -23.93
C PRO A 17 45.28 15.42 -24.65
N GLY A 18 45.21 14.15 -24.25
CA GLY A 18 44.20 13.25 -24.80
C GLY A 18 44.46 11.74 -24.76
N LEU A 19 45.62 11.27 -24.29
CA LEU A 19 45.97 9.83 -24.39
C LEU A 19 45.75 9.00 -23.11
N CYS A 20 44.98 9.49 -22.14
CA CYS A 20 44.63 8.70 -20.96
C CYS A 20 43.11 8.67 -20.78
N VAL A 21 42.45 7.81 -21.55
CA VAL A 21 41.11 7.33 -21.21
C VAL A 21 41.31 5.94 -20.59
N SER A 22 41.66 5.91 -19.31
CA SER A 22 41.72 4.68 -18.52
C SER A 22 40.29 4.21 -18.22
N PHE A 23 39.64 3.58 -19.20
CA PHE A 23 38.38 2.85 -18.98
C PHE A 23 38.67 1.34 -18.96
N ASN A 24 38.34 0.69 -17.84
CA ASN A 24 38.54 -0.74 -17.58
C ASN A 24 37.28 -1.58 -17.88
N ILE A 25 36.37 -1.04 -18.69
CA ILE A 25 35.14 -1.71 -19.15
C ILE A 25 35.32 -2.14 -20.61
N ASP A 26 35.23 -3.44 -20.88
CA ASP A 26 35.30 -3.97 -22.24
C ASP A 26 34.01 -3.69 -23.01
N VAL A 27 34.03 -2.63 -23.82
CA VAL A 27 32.93 -2.27 -24.73
C VAL A 27 32.93 -3.06 -26.04
N LYS A 28 34.00 -3.81 -26.36
CA LYS A 28 34.15 -4.51 -27.65
C LYS A 28 33.46 -5.86 -27.66
N ARG A 29 33.33 -6.51 -26.51
CA ARG A 29 32.72 -7.86 -26.38
C ARG A 29 31.65 -7.91 -25.27
N PRO A 30 30.56 -7.15 -25.39
CA PRO A 30 29.49 -7.19 -24.41
C PRO A 30 28.73 -8.53 -24.47
N GLN A 31 28.26 -8.99 -23.30
CA GLN A 31 27.25 -10.02 -23.21
C GLN A 31 25.87 -9.36 -23.17
N ILE A 32 25.05 -9.59 -24.20
CA ILE A 32 23.72 -8.98 -24.35
C ILE A 32 22.66 -10.05 -24.10
N PHE A 33 21.72 -9.74 -23.22
CA PHE A 33 20.54 -10.56 -22.96
C PHE A 33 19.30 -9.88 -23.58
N HIS A 34 18.51 -10.67 -24.30
CA HIS A 34 17.27 -10.21 -24.92
C HIS A 34 16.07 -10.75 -24.15
N GLY A 35 15.03 -9.94 -24.05
CA GLY A 35 13.75 -10.30 -23.45
C GLY A 35 12.60 -9.49 -24.05
N PRO A 36 11.36 -9.76 -23.63
CA PRO A 36 10.17 -9.12 -24.19
C PRO A 36 10.13 -7.61 -23.91
N SER A 37 10.03 -6.82 -24.98
CA SER A 37 10.01 -5.36 -24.90
C SER A 37 8.73 -4.82 -24.27
N GLU A 38 7.61 -5.47 -24.55
CA GLU A 38 6.26 -5.19 -24.08
C GLU A 38 6.11 -5.40 -22.57
N ALA A 39 6.97 -6.24 -21.99
CA ALA A 39 7.05 -6.48 -20.55
C ALA A 39 7.97 -5.49 -19.82
N GLN A 40 8.60 -4.56 -20.55
CA GLN A 40 9.67 -3.70 -20.06
C GLN A 40 10.84 -4.49 -19.46
N PHE A 41 11.23 -5.58 -20.12
CA PHE A 41 12.40 -6.35 -19.72
C PHE A 41 13.63 -5.45 -19.63
N GLY A 42 14.27 -5.42 -18.46
CA GLY A 42 15.42 -4.55 -18.19
C GLY A 42 15.09 -3.35 -17.31
N TYR A 43 13.84 -3.18 -16.87
CA TYR A 43 13.40 -2.08 -16.01
C TYR A 43 14.27 -1.94 -14.75
N LYS A 44 14.59 -3.09 -14.13
CA LYS A 44 15.53 -3.18 -13.01
C LYS A 44 16.46 -4.37 -13.24
N VAL A 45 17.74 -4.20 -12.96
CA VAL A 45 18.73 -5.29 -13.02
C VAL A 45 19.44 -5.45 -11.69
N LEU A 46 19.77 -6.69 -11.34
CA LEU A 46 20.51 -7.04 -10.13
C LEU A 46 21.45 -8.20 -10.42
N GLN A 47 22.74 -8.07 -10.10
CA GLN A 47 23.66 -9.20 -10.12
C GLN A 47 23.46 -10.03 -8.85
N HIS A 48 23.34 -11.35 -9.02
CA HIS A 48 23.09 -12.27 -7.91
C HIS A 48 23.90 -13.55 -8.09
N GLU A 49 24.33 -14.16 -6.99
CA GLU A 49 25.04 -15.43 -7.01
C GLU A 49 24.26 -16.45 -6.19
N ALA A 50 23.98 -17.59 -6.79
CA ALA A 50 23.19 -18.66 -6.19
C ALA A 50 23.77 -20.01 -6.59
N GLY A 51 24.07 -20.86 -5.61
CA GLY A 51 24.65 -22.19 -5.85
C GLY A 51 25.99 -22.16 -6.59
N GLY A 52 26.79 -21.09 -6.42
CA GLY A 52 28.05 -20.87 -7.14
C GLY A 52 27.89 -20.42 -8.60
N GLN A 53 26.66 -20.29 -9.10
CA GLN A 53 26.35 -19.76 -10.42
C GLN A 53 26.03 -18.26 -10.32
N LYS A 54 26.64 -17.47 -11.22
CA LYS A 54 26.35 -16.04 -11.35
C LYS A 54 25.15 -15.82 -12.26
N TRP A 55 24.23 -14.99 -11.80
CA TRP A 55 22.99 -14.66 -12.46
C TRP A 55 22.86 -13.15 -12.61
N LEU A 56 22.27 -12.73 -13.73
CA LEU A 56 21.71 -11.40 -13.88
C LEU A 56 20.20 -11.51 -13.74
N LEU A 57 19.66 -10.95 -12.66
CA LEU A 57 18.23 -10.84 -12.44
C LEU A 57 17.70 -9.59 -13.15
N VAL A 58 16.57 -9.75 -13.82
CA VAL A 58 15.98 -8.70 -14.65
C VAL A 58 14.50 -8.58 -14.35
N GLY A 59 14.08 -7.42 -13.86
CA GLY A 59 12.68 -7.08 -13.65
C GLY A 59 11.98 -6.78 -14.98
N ALA A 60 10.77 -7.29 -15.12
CA ALA A 60 9.87 -7.07 -16.25
C ALA A 60 8.46 -6.74 -15.73
N PRO A 61 8.24 -5.50 -15.25
CA PRO A 61 7.02 -5.15 -14.53
C PRO A 61 5.74 -5.13 -15.36
N TRP A 62 5.82 -5.15 -16.70
CA TRP A 62 4.66 -5.20 -17.59
C TRP A 62 4.36 -6.61 -18.10
N GLU A 63 5.06 -7.63 -17.60
CA GLU A 63 4.77 -9.02 -17.89
C GLU A 63 3.31 -9.37 -17.53
N GLY A 64 2.62 -10.07 -18.42
CA GLY A 64 1.19 -10.38 -18.30
C GLY A 64 0.37 -9.89 -19.50
N THR A 65 -0.95 -9.77 -19.32
CA THR A 65 -1.88 -9.34 -20.37
C THR A 65 -2.11 -7.84 -20.34
N ALA A 66 -2.79 -7.28 -21.34
CA ALA A 66 -3.10 -5.85 -21.39
C ALA A 66 -3.89 -5.35 -20.16
N ASP A 67 -4.83 -6.16 -19.67
CA ASP A 67 -5.70 -5.85 -18.54
C ASP A 67 -5.13 -6.31 -17.18
N ASP A 68 -4.07 -7.13 -17.19
CA ASP A 68 -3.46 -7.72 -16.01
C ASP A 68 -1.92 -7.75 -16.11
N ARG A 69 -1.32 -6.61 -15.78
CA ARG A 69 0.13 -6.38 -15.72
C ARG A 69 0.69 -6.78 -14.36
N ARG A 70 0.80 -8.08 -14.13
CA ARG A 70 1.32 -8.61 -12.85
C ARG A 70 2.79 -8.31 -12.66
N GLY A 71 3.57 -8.36 -13.73
CA GLY A 71 5.03 -8.28 -13.70
C GLY A 71 5.67 -9.58 -13.20
N ASP A 72 6.94 -9.78 -13.55
CA ASP A 72 7.76 -10.87 -13.02
C ASP A 72 9.26 -10.51 -13.03
N VAL A 73 10.08 -11.42 -12.51
CA VAL A 73 11.55 -11.37 -12.54
C VAL A 73 12.07 -12.49 -13.41
N TYR A 74 13.03 -12.18 -14.26
CA TYR A 74 13.78 -13.13 -15.07
C TYR A 74 15.15 -13.37 -14.45
N LYS A 75 15.69 -14.58 -14.66
CA LYS A 75 17.09 -14.91 -14.36
C LYS A 75 17.84 -15.26 -15.65
N CYS A 76 19.00 -14.66 -15.83
CA CYS A 76 19.86 -14.87 -16.99
C CYS A 76 21.21 -15.42 -16.53
N ALA A 77 21.63 -16.57 -17.07
CA ALA A 77 22.88 -17.23 -16.67
C ALA A 77 24.09 -16.47 -17.22
N MET A 78 24.95 -15.96 -16.33
CA MET A 78 26.20 -15.30 -16.72
C MET A 78 27.25 -16.33 -17.15
N GLY A 79 28.03 -16.02 -18.19
CA GLY A 79 29.09 -16.92 -18.69
C GLY A 79 28.62 -18.13 -19.50
N SER A 80 27.31 -18.39 -19.57
CA SER A 80 26.74 -19.40 -20.48
C SER A 80 26.90 -18.95 -21.93
N ARG A 81 27.27 -19.88 -22.82
CA ARG A 81 27.23 -19.66 -24.28
C ARG A 81 25.80 -19.37 -24.76
N ASN A 82 24.83 -20.01 -24.13
CA ASN A 82 23.42 -19.73 -24.34
C ASN A 82 23.02 -18.53 -23.46
N ARG A 83 22.83 -17.38 -24.10
CA ARG A 83 22.42 -16.10 -23.48
C ARG A 83 20.92 -16.11 -23.13
N SER A 84 20.45 -17.20 -22.53
CA SER A 84 19.04 -17.44 -22.25
C SER A 84 18.66 -16.85 -20.90
N CYS A 85 17.50 -16.18 -20.88
CA CYS A 85 16.81 -15.75 -19.68
C CYS A 85 15.53 -16.55 -19.52
N SER A 86 15.19 -16.95 -18.30
CA SER A 86 13.91 -17.59 -18.00
C SER A 86 13.20 -16.84 -16.88
N GLN A 87 11.87 -16.86 -16.91
CA GLN A 87 11.05 -16.33 -15.83
C GLN A 87 11.27 -17.14 -14.55
N VAL A 88 11.22 -16.45 -13.41
CA VAL A 88 11.31 -17.07 -12.09
C VAL A 88 9.93 -17.49 -11.59
N HIS A 89 8.84 -16.86 -12.07
CA HIS A 89 7.45 -17.16 -11.69
C HIS A 89 7.17 -16.93 -10.19
N LEU A 90 7.70 -15.82 -9.66
CA LEU A 90 7.59 -15.50 -8.22
C LEU A 90 6.18 -15.03 -7.84
N GLY A 91 5.53 -14.28 -8.72
CA GLY A 91 4.23 -13.64 -8.44
C GLY A 91 3.13 -14.63 -8.06
N ASP A 92 3.05 -15.77 -8.74
CA ASP A 92 2.04 -16.79 -8.50
C ASP A 92 2.24 -17.55 -7.18
N THR A 93 3.47 -17.63 -6.68
CA THR A 93 3.79 -18.47 -5.51
C THR A 93 3.85 -17.64 -4.22
N ALA A 94 4.34 -16.40 -4.31
CA ALA A 94 4.54 -15.53 -3.15
C ALA A 94 3.26 -14.80 -2.66
N LEU A 95 2.29 -14.58 -3.54
CA LEU A 95 1.22 -13.60 -3.31
C LEU A 95 -0.19 -14.21 -3.16
N ARG A 96 -0.38 -15.51 -3.46
CA ARG A 96 -1.68 -16.22 -3.35
C ARG A 96 -2.28 -16.20 -1.95
N ASN A 97 -1.43 -16.25 -0.91
CA ASN A 97 -1.90 -16.30 0.47
C ASN A 97 -2.28 -14.91 1.04
N VAL A 98 -1.94 -13.82 0.33
CA VAL A 98 -2.12 -12.45 0.84
C VAL A 98 -3.29 -11.72 0.19
N SER A 99 -3.57 -11.98 -1.09
CA SER A 99 -4.67 -11.33 -1.79
C SER A 99 -5.41 -12.27 -2.72
N LYS A 100 -6.73 -12.14 -2.74
CA LYS A 100 -7.60 -12.79 -3.74
C LYS A 100 -7.58 -12.05 -5.08
N GLN A 101 -7.17 -10.78 -5.10
CA GLN A 101 -7.02 -9.97 -6.31
C GLN A 101 -5.54 -9.63 -6.52
N ILE A 102 -4.91 -10.39 -7.42
CA ILE A 102 -3.51 -10.25 -7.82
C ILE A 102 -3.53 -9.69 -9.24
N LYS A 103 -3.78 -8.38 -9.37
CA LYS A 103 -3.83 -7.69 -10.67
C LYS A 103 -2.99 -6.41 -10.66
N ASN A 104 -2.39 -6.06 -11.79
CA ASN A 104 -1.72 -4.78 -12.02
C ASN A 104 -0.74 -4.37 -10.90
N MET A 105 0.06 -5.32 -10.42
CA MET A 105 0.94 -5.12 -9.27
C MET A 105 2.33 -4.59 -9.67
N HIS A 106 2.72 -4.81 -10.93
CA HIS A 106 4.03 -4.45 -11.49
C HIS A 106 5.20 -5.03 -10.68
N PHE A 107 5.14 -6.33 -10.45
CA PHE A 107 6.18 -7.08 -9.74
C PHE A 107 7.50 -7.06 -10.52
N GLY A 108 8.62 -6.90 -9.80
CA GLY A 108 9.94 -6.77 -10.42
C GLY A 108 10.36 -5.33 -10.73
N MET A 109 9.53 -4.31 -10.42
CA MET A 109 9.96 -2.90 -10.48
C MET A 109 11.12 -2.58 -9.52
N THR A 110 11.20 -3.31 -8.39
CA THR A 110 12.27 -3.15 -7.42
C THR A 110 12.90 -4.51 -7.13
N LEU A 111 14.22 -4.56 -7.23
CA LEU A 111 15.08 -5.70 -6.91
C LEU A 111 16.23 -5.22 -6.04
N VAL A 112 16.46 -5.89 -4.91
CA VAL A 112 17.51 -5.55 -3.95
C VAL A 112 18.17 -6.85 -3.47
N ASP A 113 19.49 -6.86 -3.38
CA ASP A 113 20.24 -7.98 -2.80
C ASP A 113 19.98 -8.10 -1.29
N ASN A 114 19.90 -9.32 -0.76
CA ASN A 114 19.72 -9.59 0.67
C ASN A 114 20.98 -10.16 1.32
N LYS A 115 22.14 -9.51 1.12
CA LYS A 115 23.41 -9.82 1.80
C LYS A 115 23.80 -11.31 1.76
N GLY A 116 23.55 -11.97 0.63
CA GLY A 116 23.87 -13.39 0.44
C GLY A 116 22.79 -14.39 0.88
N GLU A 117 21.68 -13.94 1.47
CA GLU A 117 20.52 -14.80 1.77
C GLU A 117 19.50 -14.86 0.62
N GLY A 118 19.91 -14.48 -0.59
CA GLY A 118 19.02 -14.34 -1.76
C GLY A 118 18.77 -12.87 -2.11
N PHE A 119 17.53 -12.54 -2.50
CA PHE A 119 17.16 -11.18 -2.91
C PHE A 119 15.73 -10.83 -2.50
N VAL A 120 15.38 -9.56 -2.60
CA VAL A 120 14.02 -9.05 -2.39
C VAL A 120 13.50 -8.49 -3.69
N ALA A 121 12.29 -8.92 -4.07
CA ALA A 121 11.56 -8.40 -5.21
C ALA A 121 10.25 -7.76 -4.74
N CYS A 122 9.90 -6.60 -5.30
CA CYS A 122 8.68 -5.87 -4.92
C CYS A 122 7.81 -5.47 -6.10
N ALA A 123 6.52 -5.34 -5.79
CA ALA A 123 5.43 -4.80 -6.59
C ALA A 123 4.89 -3.54 -5.88
N PRO A 124 5.36 -2.34 -6.22
CA PRO A 124 4.95 -1.11 -5.54
C PRO A 124 3.50 -0.71 -5.83
N LEU A 125 2.94 -1.17 -6.96
CA LEU A 125 1.55 -0.89 -7.36
C LEU A 125 0.58 -1.97 -6.89
N TRP A 126 1.01 -2.90 -6.04
CA TRP A 126 0.09 -3.80 -5.37
C TRP A 126 -0.87 -3.00 -4.48
N SER A 127 -2.16 -3.29 -4.64
CA SER A 127 -3.23 -2.65 -3.88
C SER A 127 -4.03 -3.69 -3.11
N GLN A 128 -4.49 -3.27 -1.94
CA GLN A 128 -5.36 -4.02 -1.07
C GLN A 128 -6.76 -3.42 -1.10
N GLU A 129 -7.77 -4.26 -1.27
CA GLU A 129 -9.17 -3.87 -1.12
C GLU A 129 -9.57 -3.95 0.36
N CYS A 130 -10.11 -2.87 0.90
CA CYS A 130 -10.71 -2.82 2.24
C CYS A 130 -12.11 -2.19 2.12
N GLY A 131 -13.15 -3.00 2.25
CA GLY A 131 -14.53 -2.57 2.01
C GLY A 131 -14.71 -2.13 0.55
N THR A 132 -15.11 -0.88 0.32
CA THR A 132 -15.26 -0.27 -1.01
C THR A 132 -14.05 0.55 -1.47
N SER A 133 -12.98 0.57 -0.66
CA SER A 133 -11.79 1.39 -0.91
C SER A 133 -10.58 0.54 -1.32
N MET A 134 -9.72 1.11 -2.15
CA MET A 134 -8.49 0.46 -2.64
C MET A 134 -7.25 1.21 -2.15
N PHE A 135 -6.36 0.51 -1.44
CA PHE A 135 -5.17 1.07 -0.83
C PHE A 135 -3.91 0.50 -1.48
N SER A 136 -3.20 1.34 -2.25
CA SER A 136 -1.91 0.99 -2.85
C SER A 136 -0.80 1.09 -1.82
N THR A 137 -0.47 -0.03 -1.19
CA THR A 137 0.53 -0.11 -0.10
C THR A 137 1.84 -0.73 -0.57
N GLY A 138 1.82 -1.42 -1.72
CA GLY A 138 2.95 -2.17 -2.25
C GLY A 138 3.18 -3.48 -1.48
N ILE A 139 3.82 -4.43 -2.14
CA ILE A 139 4.17 -5.73 -1.54
C ILE A 139 5.55 -6.16 -2.01
N CYS A 140 6.29 -6.81 -1.11
CA CYS A 140 7.61 -7.35 -1.38
C CYS A 140 7.66 -8.82 -0.98
N THR A 141 8.56 -9.59 -1.56
CA THR A 141 8.88 -10.94 -1.11
C THR A 141 10.39 -11.12 -1.05
N LYS A 142 10.85 -11.77 0.02
CA LYS A 142 12.16 -12.38 0.08
C LYS A 142 12.17 -13.64 -0.75
N VAL A 143 13.25 -13.86 -1.47
CA VAL A 143 13.50 -15.01 -2.32
C VAL A 143 14.85 -15.56 -1.93
N ASP A 144 14.94 -16.88 -1.70
CA ASP A 144 16.19 -17.55 -1.38
C ASP A 144 17.07 -17.80 -2.63
N SER A 145 18.24 -18.40 -2.42
CA SER A 145 19.17 -18.79 -3.49
C SER A 145 18.59 -19.86 -4.44
N ASP A 146 17.58 -20.62 -4.03
CA ASP A 146 16.90 -21.58 -4.91
C ASP A 146 15.78 -20.92 -5.74
N PHE A 147 15.70 -19.60 -5.70
CA PHE A 147 14.66 -18.81 -6.35
C PHE A 147 13.25 -19.09 -5.82
N ARG A 148 13.12 -19.47 -4.54
CA ARG A 148 11.83 -19.73 -3.91
C ARG A 148 11.44 -18.57 -2.99
N PRO A 149 10.18 -18.11 -3.02
CA PRO A 149 9.69 -17.14 -2.05
C PRO A 149 9.76 -17.72 -0.63
N THR A 150 10.42 -17.02 0.29
CA THR A 150 10.56 -17.45 1.68
C THR A 150 9.74 -16.63 2.66
N LYS A 151 9.58 -15.34 2.40
CA LYS A 151 8.85 -14.44 3.30
C LYS A 151 8.24 -13.26 2.56
N THR A 152 6.95 -13.04 2.74
CA THR A 152 6.28 -11.83 2.27
C THR A 152 6.54 -10.66 3.22
N ILE A 153 6.80 -9.49 2.66
CA ILE A 153 7.03 -8.22 3.35
C ILE A 153 5.97 -7.24 2.87
N ALA A 154 5.02 -6.94 3.75
CA ALA A 154 3.96 -5.96 3.50
C ALA A 154 3.74 -5.13 4.77
N PRO A 155 4.70 -4.28 5.17
CA PRO A 155 4.65 -3.57 6.45
C PRO A 155 3.55 -2.51 6.49
N THR A 156 3.21 -1.96 5.33
CA THR A 156 2.16 -0.96 5.11
C THR A 156 0.83 -1.59 4.73
N ALA A 157 0.76 -2.92 4.53
CA ALA A 157 -0.52 -3.59 4.30
C ALA A 157 -1.40 -3.33 5.51
N GLN A 158 -2.45 -2.55 5.27
CA GLN A 158 -3.37 -2.16 6.31
C GLN A 158 -4.09 -3.44 6.74
N ARG A 159 -4.06 -3.75 8.04
CA ARG A 159 -5.14 -4.59 8.57
C ARG A 159 -6.40 -3.80 8.28
N CYS A 160 -7.27 -4.31 7.42
CA CYS A 160 -8.52 -3.64 7.02
C CYS A 160 -9.46 -3.57 8.23
N SER A 161 -9.08 -2.81 9.24
CA SER A 161 -9.74 -2.61 10.51
C SER A 161 -9.68 -1.12 10.78
N THR A 162 -10.50 -0.36 10.06
CA THR A 162 -10.75 1.04 10.41
C THR A 162 -11.72 1.03 11.57
N TYR A 163 -11.18 1.09 12.79
CA TYR A 163 -11.98 1.26 13.99
C TYR A 163 -12.47 2.70 14.05
N MET A 164 -13.79 2.92 13.95
CA MET A 164 -14.35 4.26 13.97
C MET A 164 -15.72 4.26 14.65
N ASP A 165 -15.87 5.09 15.68
CA ASP A 165 -17.15 5.41 16.29
C ASP A 165 -17.72 6.68 15.61
N ILE A 166 -18.83 6.56 14.90
CA ILE A 166 -19.51 7.65 14.21
C ILE A 166 -20.82 7.97 14.95
N VAL A 167 -21.04 9.22 15.32
CA VAL A 167 -22.34 9.68 15.83
C VAL A 167 -22.89 10.71 14.86
N ILE A 168 -24.00 10.37 14.21
CA ILE A 168 -24.70 11.26 13.28
C ILE A 168 -25.74 12.04 14.08
N VAL A 169 -25.69 13.37 13.98
CA VAL A 169 -26.62 14.28 14.68
C VAL A 169 -27.60 14.85 13.66
N LEU A 170 -28.89 14.54 13.83
CA LEU A 170 -29.96 14.84 12.87
C LEU A 170 -30.88 15.94 13.41
N ASP A 171 -31.15 16.96 12.59
CA ASP A 171 -32.13 18.00 12.91
C ASP A 171 -33.56 17.50 12.63
N GLY A 172 -34.32 17.25 13.71
CA GLY A 172 -35.71 16.82 13.71
C GLY A 172 -36.72 17.95 13.95
N SER A 173 -36.30 19.22 13.83
CA SER A 173 -37.18 20.38 14.04
C SER A 173 -38.28 20.51 12.98
N ASN A 174 -39.27 21.36 13.26
CA ASN A 174 -40.43 21.56 12.37
C ASN A 174 -40.08 22.20 11.03
N SER A 175 -38.93 22.87 10.91
CA SER A 175 -38.47 23.44 9.64
C SER A 175 -37.90 22.39 8.68
N ILE A 176 -37.63 21.17 9.13
CA ILE A 176 -37.08 20.11 8.30
C ILE A 176 -38.21 19.26 7.75
N TYR A 177 -38.58 19.54 6.51
CA TYR A 177 -39.62 18.83 5.77
C TYR A 177 -39.29 18.86 4.26
N PRO A 178 -39.54 17.77 3.51
CA PRO A 178 -40.13 16.52 3.96
C PRO A 178 -39.13 15.56 4.62
N TRP A 179 -39.56 14.87 5.68
CA TRP A 179 -38.67 14.04 6.51
C TRP A 179 -38.05 12.85 5.77
N TYR A 180 -38.73 12.32 4.75
CA TYR A 180 -38.22 11.17 3.99
C TYR A 180 -36.88 11.46 3.30
N GLU A 181 -36.57 12.73 3.00
CA GLU A 181 -35.27 13.10 2.41
C GLU A 181 -34.12 12.87 3.40
N VAL A 182 -34.34 13.14 4.69
CA VAL A 182 -33.37 12.87 5.75
C VAL A 182 -33.19 11.37 5.91
N GLN A 183 -34.26 10.58 5.91
CA GLN A 183 -34.21 9.11 5.98
C GLN A 183 -33.45 8.51 4.79
N ASN A 184 -33.69 9.02 3.58
CA ASN A 184 -33.01 8.58 2.36
C ASN A 184 -31.52 8.95 2.37
N PHE A 185 -31.19 10.18 2.78
CA PHE A 185 -29.81 10.62 2.94
C PHE A 185 -29.06 9.74 3.94
N LEU A 186 -29.67 9.49 5.10
CA LEU A 186 -29.12 8.66 6.15
C LEU A 186 -28.89 7.22 5.66
N SER A 187 -29.89 6.61 5.02
CA SER A 187 -29.78 5.26 4.44
C SER A 187 -28.66 5.15 3.41
N ASN A 188 -28.55 6.13 2.51
CA ASN A 188 -27.54 6.16 1.44
C ASN A 188 -26.10 6.30 1.96
N ILE A 189 -25.90 6.96 3.10
CA ILE A 189 -24.59 7.09 3.72
C ILE A 189 -24.27 5.82 4.50
N LEU A 190 -25.20 5.35 5.33
CA LEU A 190 -25.00 4.18 6.18
C LEU A 190 -24.73 2.91 5.37
N SER A 191 -25.36 2.74 4.21
CA SER A 191 -25.12 1.61 3.30
C SER A 191 -23.70 1.57 2.72
N LYS A 192 -22.92 2.65 2.86
CA LYS A 192 -21.54 2.74 2.37
C LYS A 192 -20.52 2.42 3.46
N PHE A 193 -20.93 2.37 4.73
CA PHE A 193 -20.04 2.03 5.84
C PHE A 193 -19.99 0.51 6.02
N PHE A 194 -18.80 0.01 6.36
CA PHE A 194 -18.60 -1.37 6.79
C PHE A 194 -18.83 -1.46 8.30
N ILE A 195 -20.09 -1.61 8.70
CA ILE A 195 -20.50 -1.66 10.12
C ILE A 195 -20.29 -3.08 10.65
N ASP A 196 -19.53 -3.19 11.73
CA ASP A 196 -19.18 -4.45 12.40
C ASP A 196 -18.83 -4.17 13.87
N PRO A 197 -19.20 -5.04 14.84
CA PRO A 197 -18.93 -4.85 16.28
C PRO A 197 -17.46 -4.57 16.60
N GLU A 198 -16.54 -5.12 15.82
CA GLU A 198 -15.10 -4.98 15.98
C GLU A 198 -14.50 -3.93 15.02
N GLN A 199 -15.29 -3.13 14.29
CA GLN A 199 -14.77 -2.11 13.38
C GLN A 199 -15.51 -0.77 13.46
N ILE A 200 -16.41 -0.49 12.51
CA ILE A 200 -17.17 0.76 12.47
C ILE A 200 -18.47 0.58 13.24
N GLN A 201 -18.74 1.52 14.12
CA GLN A 201 -19.91 1.55 14.96
C GLN A 201 -20.61 2.88 14.81
N VAL A 202 -21.92 2.85 14.62
CA VAL A 202 -22.70 4.06 14.29
C VAL A 202 -23.83 4.26 15.28
N GLY A 203 -23.89 5.45 15.86
CA GLY A 203 -25.01 5.94 16.66
C GLY A 203 -25.71 7.09 15.96
N VAL A 204 -26.99 7.27 16.24
CA VAL A 204 -27.79 8.39 15.71
C VAL A 204 -28.46 9.14 16.85
N LEU A 205 -28.27 10.46 16.86
CA LEU A 205 -28.91 11.39 17.80
C LEU A 205 -29.81 12.33 16.99
N GLN A 206 -31.11 12.31 17.25
CA GLN A 206 -32.03 13.29 16.70
C GLN A 206 -32.20 14.46 17.68
N TYR A 207 -32.34 15.69 17.17
CA TYR A 207 -32.55 16.87 18.00
C TYR A 207 -33.61 17.83 17.47
N GLY A 208 -34.28 18.52 18.38
CA GLY A 208 -35.17 19.65 18.14
C GLY A 208 -35.29 20.45 19.43
N GLU A 209 -36.42 20.31 20.12
CA GLU A 209 -36.62 20.83 21.48
C GLU A 209 -35.87 20.00 22.54
N LYS A 210 -35.69 18.70 22.27
CA LYS A 210 -34.87 17.78 23.07
C LYS A 210 -33.83 17.12 22.17
N ALA A 211 -32.83 16.47 22.74
CA ALA A 211 -31.89 15.62 22.02
C ALA A 211 -32.07 14.18 22.49
N VAL A 212 -32.34 13.26 21.56
CA VAL A 212 -32.69 11.86 21.84
C VAL A 212 -31.85 10.95 20.95
N HIS A 213 -31.31 9.89 21.55
CA HIS A 213 -30.67 8.84 20.76
C HIS A 213 -31.74 7.98 20.13
N GLU A 214 -31.78 7.94 18.80
CA GLU A 214 -32.54 6.94 18.07
C GLU A 214 -31.91 5.56 18.31
N TRP A 215 -30.56 5.53 18.33
CA TRP A 215 -29.77 4.43 18.85
C TRP A 215 -28.36 4.88 19.24
N SER A 216 -27.73 4.07 20.07
CA SER A 216 -26.35 4.22 20.53
C SER A 216 -25.38 3.43 19.67
N LEU A 217 -24.08 3.72 19.82
CA LEU A 217 -23.04 2.86 19.29
C LEU A 217 -23.22 1.45 19.89
N HIS A 218 -22.98 0.39 19.10
CA HIS A 218 -23.12 -1.03 19.49
C HIS A 218 -24.55 -1.56 19.60
N ASP A 219 -25.56 -0.76 19.30
CA ASP A 219 -26.95 -1.24 19.26
C ASP A 219 -27.22 -2.11 18.01
N TYR A 220 -26.46 -1.89 16.93
CA TYR A 220 -26.56 -2.65 15.67
C TYR A 220 -25.20 -3.18 15.24
N GLN A 221 -25.21 -4.32 14.57
CA GLN A 221 -23.99 -5.06 14.22
C GLN A 221 -23.69 -5.03 12.73
N THR A 222 -24.69 -4.76 11.87
CA THR A 222 -24.53 -4.81 10.42
C THR A 222 -25.04 -3.55 9.73
N ALA A 223 -24.61 -3.31 8.49
CA ALA A 223 -25.07 -2.18 7.70
C ALA A 223 -26.55 -2.29 7.34
N GLU A 224 -27.04 -3.50 7.10
CA GLU A 224 -28.44 -3.78 6.75
C GLU A 224 -29.37 -3.40 7.91
N GLU A 225 -29.03 -3.77 9.14
CA GLU A 225 -29.79 -3.43 10.34
C GLU A 225 -29.89 -1.91 10.53
N VAL A 226 -28.75 -1.23 10.39
CA VAL A 226 -28.65 0.23 10.57
C VAL A 226 -29.41 0.98 9.47
N VAL A 227 -29.38 0.50 8.23
CA VAL A 227 -30.16 1.06 7.12
C VAL A 227 -31.66 0.86 7.35
N GLU A 228 -32.08 -0.29 7.86
CA GLU A 228 -33.50 -0.52 8.15
C GLU A 228 -33.99 0.32 9.33
N ALA A 229 -33.16 0.48 10.37
CA ALA A 229 -33.44 1.39 11.48
C ALA A 229 -33.58 2.84 10.99
N ALA A 230 -32.70 3.29 10.09
CA ALA A 230 -32.73 4.64 9.52
C ALA A 230 -34.04 4.99 8.80
N LYS A 231 -34.65 4.03 8.09
CA LYS A 231 -35.94 4.23 7.41
C LYS A 231 -37.10 4.39 8.39
N ASN A 232 -36.96 3.87 9.61
CA ASN A 232 -38.02 3.84 10.62
C ASN A 232 -37.93 5.01 11.61
N ILE A 233 -36.91 5.87 11.52
CA ILE A 233 -36.81 7.07 12.37
C ILE A 233 -37.97 8.01 12.05
N SER A 234 -38.80 8.34 13.04
CA SER A 234 -39.81 9.39 12.93
C SER A 234 -39.22 10.75 13.29
N ARG A 235 -39.63 11.81 12.57
CA ARG A 235 -39.26 13.18 12.94
C ARG A 235 -39.81 13.52 14.33
N GLN A 236 -38.98 14.08 15.19
CA GLN A 236 -39.35 14.39 16.56
C GLN A 236 -40.41 15.50 16.67
N GLU A 237 -40.33 16.49 15.78
CA GLU A 237 -41.13 17.72 15.87
C GLU A 237 -40.81 18.55 17.12
N GLY A 238 -41.17 19.84 17.12
CA GLY A 238 -40.94 20.70 18.27
C GLY A 238 -40.94 22.18 17.95
N ARG A 239 -40.93 23.00 19.00
CA ARG A 239 -40.97 24.47 18.86
C ARG A 239 -39.60 25.13 18.78
N GLU A 240 -38.55 24.36 19.04
CA GLU A 240 -37.18 24.87 19.12
C GLU A 240 -36.21 23.97 18.35
N THR A 241 -35.03 24.52 18.05
CA THR A 241 -33.92 23.84 17.38
C THR A 241 -32.65 24.03 18.21
N ARG A 242 -32.37 23.11 19.12
CA ARG A 242 -31.27 23.23 20.10
C ARG A 242 -29.98 22.54 19.63
N THR A 243 -29.41 22.98 18.52
CA THR A 243 -28.21 22.35 17.91
C THR A 243 -27.01 22.29 18.86
N ALA A 244 -26.72 23.37 19.60
CA ALA A 244 -25.59 23.40 20.54
C ALA A 244 -25.73 22.37 21.67
N PHE A 245 -26.96 22.21 22.19
CA PHE A 245 -27.28 21.20 23.20
C PHE A 245 -27.13 19.78 22.64
N ALA A 246 -27.55 19.55 21.39
CA ALA A 246 -27.40 18.26 20.72
C ALA A 246 -25.94 17.86 20.56
N ILE A 247 -25.08 18.77 20.09
CA ILE A 247 -23.63 18.51 19.94
C ILE A 247 -23.00 18.19 21.30
N HIS A 248 -23.32 18.97 22.34
CA HIS A 248 -22.84 18.69 23.69
C HIS A 248 -23.28 17.31 24.20
N THR A 249 -24.53 16.93 23.92
CA THR A 249 -25.10 15.63 24.30
C THR A 249 -24.38 14.48 23.57
N ALA A 250 -24.20 14.59 22.25
CA ALA A 250 -23.45 13.62 21.44
C ALA A 250 -22.01 13.45 21.94
N TRP A 251 -21.36 14.55 22.36
CA TRP A 251 -20.00 14.54 22.90
C TRP A 251 -19.90 13.85 24.27
N CYS A 252 -20.85 14.11 25.17
CA CYS A 252 -20.84 13.54 26.52
C CYS A 252 -20.99 12.02 26.54
N VAL A 253 -21.68 11.45 25.55
CA VAL A 253 -21.85 9.98 25.41
C VAL A 253 -20.50 9.31 25.15
N ARG A 254 -19.58 9.94 24.39
CA ARG A 254 -18.20 9.46 24.26
C ARG A 254 -17.43 9.53 25.58
N GLY A 255 -17.68 10.55 26.40
CA GLY A 255 -17.04 10.73 27.72
C GLY A 255 -17.44 9.71 28.78
N GLN A 256 -18.64 9.13 28.71
CA GLN A 256 -19.09 8.08 29.64
C GLN A 256 -18.36 6.74 29.41
N ARG A 257 -17.84 6.49 28.20
CA ARG A 257 -16.97 5.34 27.89
C ARG A 257 -15.62 5.42 28.61
N TYR A 258 -15.02 6.61 28.65
CA TYR A 258 -13.73 6.83 29.34
C TYR A 258 -13.84 6.54 30.84
N ARG A 259 -14.96 6.89 31.47
CA ARG A 259 -15.18 6.66 32.92
C ARG A 259 -15.59 5.24 33.30
N ARG A 260 -16.16 4.44 32.38
CA ARG A 260 -16.53 3.04 32.67
C ARG A 260 -15.38 2.05 32.44
N GLY A 261 -14.30 2.46 31.77
CA GLY A 261 -13.11 1.62 31.51
C GLY A 261 -11.90 1.89 32.40
N ASP A 262 -11.99 2.82 33.37
CA ASP A 262 -10.89 3.17 34.28
C ASP A 262 -11.11 2.53 35.66
N PRO A 263 -10.28 1.54 36.09
CA PRO A 263 -10.38 0.94 37.41
C PRO A 263 -9.94 1.88 38.55
N SER A 264 -9.48 3.10 38.27
CA SER A 264 -8.82 3.96 39.28
C SER A 264 -9.73 4.97 39.99
N HIS A 265 -11.05 4.94 39.79
CA HIS A 265 -11.97 5.82 40.51
C HIS A 265 -12.96 5.09 41.43
N GLY A 266 -12.40 4.20 42.26
CA GLY A 266 -13.07 3.63 43.43
C GLY A 266 -12.38 4.04 44.72
N ARG A 267 -12.42 5.33 45.09
CA ARG A 267 -12.39 5.82 46.49
C ARG A 267 -12.32 7.35 46.55
N ALA A 268 -12.85 7.87 47.66
CA ALA A 268 -13.00 9.28 48.04
C ALA A 268 -14.32 9.87 47.51
N GLN A 269 -15.30 10.29 48.30
CA GLN A 269 -15.41 10.62 49.74
C GLN A 269 -16.90 10.38 50.12
N GLY A 270 -17.29 10.04 51.35
CA GLY A 270 -16.92 10.71 52.59
C GLY A 270 -17.87 11.88 52.79
#